data_AF-A0A292S6W3-F1
#
_entry.id   AF-A0A292S6W3-F1
#
_cell.length_a   1.000
_cell.length_b   1.000
_cell.length_c   1.000
_cell.angle_alpha   90.00
_cell.angle_beta   90.00
_cell.angle_gamma   90.00
#
_symmetry.space_group_name_H-M   'P 1'
#
loop_
_entity.id
_entity.type
_entity.pdbx_description
1 polymer ?
#
loop_
_entity_poly.entity_id
_entity_poly.type
_entity_poly.pdbx_seq_one_letter_code
_entity_poly.pdbx_strand_id
1 'polypeptide(L)'
;MDGFFSKLFKDKFAKAAFIILAVLYFVIFFADFIAPYSNTYSNREMSYAPPSKIYTITPEGKLSRPYTYNYIREYEPTLMQTVFKQDRSKKYYIRLFPKAEGYKFLGIIPTHRHLFGTDCG
;
A
#
# COMPACT_ATOMS: atom_id res chain seq x y z
N MET A 1 -23.35 0.38 -40.28
CA MET A 1 -23.09 1.39 -39.23
C MET A 1 -21.83 0.96 -38.52
N ASP A 2 -20.67 1.44 -38.98
CA ASP A 2 -19.42 1.13 -38.29
C ASP A 2 -19.44 1.84 -36.93
N GLY A 3 -19.63 1.06 -35.88
CA GLY A 3 -19.68 1.58 -34.52
C GLY A 3 -18.40 2.34 -34.19
N PHE A 4 -18.53 3.46 -33.48
CA PHE A 4 -17.43 4.31 -33.01
C PHE A 4 -16.25 3.49 -32.43
N PHE A 5 -16.55 2.43 -31.68
CA PHE A 5 -15.56 1.49 -31.14
C PHE A 5 -14.74 0.77 -32.21
N SER A 6 -15.35 0.33 -33.31
CA SER A 6 -14.64 -0.34 -34.42
C SER A 6 -13.59 0.57 -35.06
N LYS A 7 -13.89 1.88 -35.14
CA LYS A 7 -12.95 2.89 -35.66
C LYS A 7 -11.82 3.18 -34.68
N LEU A 8 -12.11 3.18 -33.38
CA LEU A 8 -11.13 3.40 -32.30
C LEU A 8 -10.09 2.26 -32.21
N PHE A 9 -10.51 1.02 -32.46
CA PHE A 9 -9.63 -0.16 -32.41
C PHE A 9 -8.84 -0.42 -33.71
N LYS A 10 -9.09 0.37 -34.77
CA LYS A 10 -8.42 0.24 -36.07
C LYS A 10 -7.03 0.90 -36.10
N ASP A 11 -6.87 1.98 -35.33
CA ASP A 11 -5.59 2.67 -35.17
C ASP A 11 -4.81 2.13 -33.96
N LYS A 12 -3.51 1.87 -34.14
CA LYS A 12 -2.66 1.28 -33.09
C LYS A 12 -2.45 2.22 -31.90
N PHE A 13 -2.40 3.53 -32.14
CA PHE A 13 -2.24 4.55 -31.09
C PHE A 13 -3.56 4.81 -30.37
N ALA A 14 -4.68 4.91 -31.09
CA ALA A 14 -6.00 5.08 -30.47
C ALA A 14 -6.34 3.89 -29.55
N LYS A 15 -6.03 2.67 -29.98
CA LYS A 15 -6.16 1.46 -29.15
C LYS A 15 -5.28 1.52 -27.90
N ALA A 16 -4.01 1.90 -28.03
CA ALA A 16 -3.09 1.98 -26.90
C ALA A 16 -3.54 3.04 -25.88
N ALA A 17 -3.92 4.23 -26.35
CA ALA A 17 -4.45 5.30 -25.49
C ALA A 17 -5.71 4.87 -24.76
N PHE A 18 -6.63 4.17 -25.44
CA PHE A 18 -7.83 3.63 -24.82
C PHE A 18 -7.52 2.59 -23.74
N ILE A 19 -6.58 1.67 -24.00
CA ILE A 19 -6.16 0.67 -23.02
C ILE A 19 -5.57 1.34 -21.78
N ILE A 20 -4.67 2.29 -21.95
CA ILE A 20 -4.05 3.04 -20.83
C ILE A 20 -5.14 3.75 -20.02
N LEU A 21 -6.06 4.44 -20.70
CA LEU A 21 -7.17 5.13 -20.04
C LEU A 21 -8.06 4.17 -19.26
N ALA A 22 -8.39 3.02 -19.84
CA ALA A 22 -9.18 2.00 -19.17
C ALA A 22 -8.48 1.45 -17.92
N VAL A 23 -7.17 1.22 -17.98
CA VAL A 23 -6.37 0.78 -16.83
C VAL A 23 -6.35 1.85 -15.73
N LEU A 24 -6.20 3.12 -16.07
CA LEU A 24 -6.23 4.22 -15.08
C LEU A 24 -7.58 4.30 -14.37
N TYR A 25 -8.70 4.24 -15.10
CA TYR A 25 -10.03 4.22 -14.49
C TYR A 25 -10.27 2.98 -13.65
N PHE A 26 -9.75 1.83 -14.07
CA PHE A 26 -9.81 0.60 -13.28
C PHE A 26 -9.07 0.75 -11.94
N VAL A 27 -7.86 1.33 -11.95
CA VAL A 27 -7.10 1.58 -10.71
C VAL A 27 -7.84 2.57 -9.80
N ILE A 28 -8.42 3.64 -10.34
CA ILE A 28 -9.22 4.61 -9.57
C ILE A 28 -10.44 3.92 -8.93
N PHE A 29 -11.12 3.05 -9.67
CA PHE A 29 -12.28 2.31 -9.16
C PHE A 29 -11.92 1.38 -7.99
N PHE A 30 -10.71 0.82 -8.00
CA PHE A 30 -10.19 -0.01 -6.91
C PHE A 30 -9.23 0.74 -5.96
N ALA A 31 -9.21 2.07 -5.99
CA ALA A 31 -8.24 2.86 -5.23
C ALA A 31 -8.31 2.59 -3.72
N ASP A 32 -9.51 2.59 -3.13
CA ASP A 32 -9.70 2.33 -1.70
C ASP A 32 -9.30 0.90 -1.30
N PHE A 33 -9.40 -0.05 -2.24
CA PHE A 33 -9.00 -1.43 -2.03
C PHE A 33 -7.47 -1.63 -2.15
N ILE A 34 -6.84 -0.93 -3.09
CA ILE A 34 -5.38 -1.00 -3.32
C ILE A 34 -4.61 -0.20 -2.27
N ALA A 35 -5.15 0.94 -1.83
CA ALA A 35 -4.52 1.80 -0.85
C ALA A 35 -4.52 1.13 0.55
N PRO A 36 -3.38 1.07 1.25
CA PRO A 36 -3.28 0.48 2.58
C PRO A 36 -3.87 1.37 3.69
N TYR A 37 -4.11 2.65 3.42
CA TYR A 37 -4.67 3.61 4.36
C TYR A 37 -5.49 4.66 3.61
N SER A 38 -6.44 5.29 4.31
CA SER A 38 -7.26 6.37 3.74
C SER A 38 -6.41 7.61 3.45
N ASN A 39 -6.85 8.45 2.50
CA ASN A 39 -6.20 9.73 2.21
C ASN A 39 -6.18 10.65 3.45
N THR A 40 -7.18 10.53 4.31
CA THR A 40 -7.28 11.30 5.56
C THR A 40 -6.43 10.75 6.71
N TYR A 41 -5.83 9.56 6.56
CA TYR A 41 -5.03 8.95 7.62
C TYR A 41 -3.69 9.69 7.76
N SER A 42 -3.42 10.18 8.97
CA SER A 42 -2.17 10.86 9.31
C SER A 42 -1.69 10.40 10.68
N ASN A 43 -0.53 9.74 10.73
CA ASN A 43 0.09 9.33 11.99
C ASN A 43 1.19 10.34 12.38
N ARG A 44 0.88 11.20 13.37
CA ARG A 44 1.80 12.23 13.87
C ARG A 44 3.03 11.66 14.57
N GLU A 45 2.91 10.52 15.25
CA GLU A 45 4.01 9.89 15.98
C GLU A 45 5.08 9.34 15.02
N MET A 46 4.65 8.98 13.81
CA MET A 46 5.49 8.47 12.72
C MET A 46 5.83 9.55 11.68
N SER A 47 5.64 10.83 12.01
CA SER A 47 6.01 11.92 11.12
C SER A 47 7.52 11.90 10.88
N TYR A 48 7.94 11.92 9.61
CA TYR A 48 9.33 11.78 9.17
C TYR A 48 9.97 10.41 9.41
N ALA A 49 9.18 9.39 9.74
CA ALA A 49 9.70 8.02 9.79
C ALA A 49 10.21 7.60 8.40
N PRO A 50 11.35 6.90 8.32
CA PRO A 50 11.83 6.36 7.05
C PRO A 50 10.86 5.30 6.51
N PRO A 51 10.87 5.04 5.19
CA PRO A 51 10.06 3.97 4.60
C PRO A 51 10.32 2.62 5.29
N SER A 52 9.23 1.89 5.55
CA SER A 52 9.31 0.57 6.20
C SER A 52 10.11 -0.41 5.34
N LYS A 53 11.22 -0.89 5.90
CA LYS A 53 12.09 -1.86 5.21
C LYS A 53 11.42 -3.22 5.19
N ILE A 54 11.44 -3.87 4.02
CA ILE A 54 10.93 -5.22 3.83
C ILE A 54 12.11 -6.20 3.88
N TYR A 55 11.98 -7.20 4.74
CA TYR A 55 12.96 -8.27 4.93
C TYR A 55 12.39 -9.59 4.44
N THR A 56 13.20 -10.34 3.71
CA THR A 56 12.89 -11.72 3.26
C THR A 56 13.79 -12.75 3.91
N ILE A 57 14.88 -12.33 4.54
CA ILE A 57 15.84 -13.19 5.23
C ILE A 57 15.81 -12.85 6.71
N THR A 58 15.67 -13.87 7.56
CA THR A 58 15.65 -13.69 9.00
C THR A 58 17.05 -13.35 9.54
N PRO A 59 17.17 -12.79 10.76
CA PRO A 59 18.48 -12.55 11.37
C PRO A 59 19.35 -13.81 11.47
N GLU A 60 18.73 -14.99 11.52
CA GLU A 60 19.39 -16.30 11.57
C GLU A 60 19.80 -16.81 10.17
N GLY A 61 19.66 -16.00 9.12
CA GLY A 61 20.05 -16.34 7.75
C GLY A 61 19.09 -17.27 7.01
N LYS A 62 17.89 -17.52 7.56
CA LYS A 62 16.88 -18.39 6.93
C LYS A 62 15.95 -17.59 6.03
N LEU A 63 15.50 -18.21 4.94
CA LEU A 63 14.48 -17.62 4.08
C LEU A 63 13.14 -17.56 4.83
N SER A 64 12.48 -16.41 4.76
CA SER A 64 11.18 -16.16 5.36
C SER A 64 10.26 -15.47 4.36
N ARG A 65 8.95 -15.58 4.63
CA ARG A 65 7.95 -14.73 3.97
C ARG A 65 8.30 -13.25 4.21
N PRO A 66 8.02 -12.35 3.25
CA PRO A 66 8.28 -10.92 3.43
C PRO A 66 7.67 -10.38 4.72
N TYR A 67 8.47 -9.68 5.51
CA TYR A 67 8.05 -9.09 6.78
C TYR A 67 8.73 -7.73 6.99
N THR A 68 8.18 -6.96 7.92
CA THR A 68 8.75 -5.67 8.36
C THR A 68 8.79 -5.59 9.88
N TYR A 69 9.51 -4.59 10.39
CA TYR A 69 9.59 -4.26 11.80
C TYR A 69 8.96 -2.89 12.02
N ASN A 70 8.31 -2.70 13.17
CA ASN A 70 7.79 -1.39 13.51
C ASN A 70 8.94 -0.44 13.90
N TYR A 71 8.74 0.85 13.72
CA TYR A 71 9.66 1.86 14.23
C TYR A 71 9.19 2.38 15.59
N ILE A 72 10.13 2.59 16.49
CA ILE A 72 9.95 3.31 17.74
C ILE A 72 10.67 4.64 17.60
N ARG A 73 9.95 5.69 17.98
CA ARG A 73 10.48 7.04 18.06
C ARG A 73 11.22 7.21 19.39
N GLU A 74 12.53 7.40 19.33
CA GLU A 74 13.38 7.63 20.51
C GLU A 74 14.04 9.01 20.41
N TYR A 75 14.09 9.74 21.53
CA TYR A 75 14.85 10.99 21.61
C TYR A 75 16.28 10.67 22.04
N GLU A 76 17.26 11.06 21.22
CA GLU A 76 18.66 10.84 21.53
C GLU A 76 19.26 12.12 22.15
N PRO A 77 19.53 12.16 23.47
CA PRO A 77 19.91 13.39 24.16
C PRO A 77 21.26 13.95 23.71
N THR A 78 22.17 13.08 23.27
CA THR A 78 23.51 13.44 22.82
C THR A 78 23.51 14.20 21.49
N LEU A 79 22.57 13.86 20.60
CA LEU A 79 22.43 14.47 19.28
C LEU A 79 21.29 15.50 19.22
N MET A 80 20.56 15.66 20.33
CA MET A 80 19.38 16.53 20.46
C MET A 80 18.33 16.32 19.35
N GLN A 81 18.23 15.09 18.84
CA GLN A 81 17.35 14.77 17.72
C GLN A 81 16.49 13.54 18.02
N THR A 82 15.33 13.50 17.38
CA THR A 82 14.49 12.30 17.34
C THR A 82 15.10 11.32 16.33
N VAL A 83 15.34 10.07 16.75
CA VAL A 83 15.75 8.97 15.88
C VAL A 83 14.67 7.89 15.85
N PHE A 84 14.48 7.27 14.69
CA PHE A 84 13.59 6.13 14.52
C PHE A 84 14.40 4.83 14.53
N LYS A 85 14.24 4.01 15.57
CA LYS A 85 14.87 2.69 15.67
C LYS A 85 13.84 1.61 15.38
N GLN A 86 14.24 0.54 14.70
CA GLN A 86 13.34 -0.58 14.46
C GLN A 86 13.24 -1.45 15.72
N ASP A 87 12.02 -1.70 16.17
CA ASP A 87 11.77 -2.70 17.20
C ASP A 87 11.82 -4.11 16.59
N ARG A 88 12.86 -4.86 16.95
CA ARG A 88 13.07 -6.23 16.49
C ARG A 88 12.42 -7.29 17.40
N SER A 89 11.65 -6.88 18.41
CA SER A 89 10.92 -7.79 19.31
C SER A 89 9.86 -8.61 18.57
N LYS A 90 9.21 -8.01 17.56
CA LYS A 90 8.07 -8.60 16.84
C LYS A 90 8.19 -8.38 15.33
N LYS A 91 8.05 -9.47 14.57
CA LYS A 91 8.00 -9.46 13.10
C LYS A 91 6.56 -9.26 12.64
N TYR A 92 6.34 -8.36 11.68
CA TYR A 92 5.05 -8.12 11.05
C TYR A 92 5.07 -8.64 9.62
N TYR A 93 4.40 -9.76 9.36
CA TYR A 93 4.39 -10.39 8.05
C TYR A 93 3.47 -9.63 7.09
N ILE A 94 3.95 -9.46 5.85
CA ILE A 94 3.15 -8.86 4.78
C ILE A 94 2.18 -9.91 4.26
N ARG A 95 0.90 -9.55 4.22
CA ARG A 95 -0.19 -10.41 3.77
C ARG A 95 -0.97 -9.74 2.66
N LEU A 96 -1.50 -10.55 1.75
CA LEU A 96 -2.50 -10.12 0.78
C LEU A 96 -3.89 -10.25 1.40
N PHE A 97 -4.79 -9.29 1.13
CA PHE A 97 -6.15 -9.30 1.67
C PHE A 97 -6.24 -9.33 3.21
N PRO A 98 -5.38 -8.63 3.99
CA PRO A 98 -5.57 -8.56 5.44
C PRO A 98 -6.89 -7.88 5.79
N LYS A 99 -7.35 -8.12 7.03
CA LYS A 99 -8.42 -7.32 7.62
C LYS A 99 -7.76 -6.10 8.26
N ALA A 100 -8.14 -4.90 7.84
CA ALA A 100 -7.66 -3.64 8.41
C ALA A 100 -8.83 -2.68 8.68
N GLU A 101 -8.53 -1.38 8.77
CA GLU A 101 -9.53 -0.35 9.02
C GLU A 101 -10.68 -0.41 7.99
N GLY A 102 -11.92 -0.22 8.46
CA GLY A 102 -13.07 -0.24 7.58
C GLY A 102 -13.12 0.99 6.69
N TYR A 103 -13.29 0.79 5.39
CA TYR A 103 -13.55 1.85 4.43
C TYR A 103 -14.86 1.60 3.69
N LYS A 104 -15.40 2.64 3.05
CA LYS A 104 -16.57 2.51 2.19
C LYS A 104 -16.11 2.42 0.75
N PHE A 105 -16.09 1.22 0.20
CA PHE A 105 -15.81 1.02 -1.22
C PHE A 105 -16.84 1.78 -2.06
N LEU A 106 -16.34 2.69 -2.90
CA LEU A 106 -17.16 3.62 -3.70
C LEU A 106 -18.11 4.49 -2.86
N GLY A 107 -17.80 4.71 -1.58
CA GLY A 107 -18.63 5.48 -0.66
C GLY A 107 -19.89 4.76 -0.14
N ILE A 108 -20.18 3.53 -0.61
CA ILE A 108 -21.45 2.84 -0.31
C ILE A 108 -21.23 1.49 0.39
N ILE A 109 -20.27 0.68 -0.07
CA ILE A 109 -20.13 -0.70 0.41
C ILE A 109 -19.09 -0.77 1.54
N PRO A 110 -19.47 -1.03 2.80
CA PRO A 110 -18.51 -1.15 3.89
C PRO A 110 -17.63 -2.39 3.68
N THR A 111 -16.31 -2.19 3.61
CA THR A 111 -15.32 -3.24 3.38
C THR A 111 -14.15 -3.05 4.33
N HIS A 112 -13.52 -4.15 4.76
CA HIS A 112 -12.38 -4.15 5.69
C HIS A 112 -11.15 -4.82 5.09
N ARG A 113 -11.16 -5.08 3.78
CA ARG A 113 -10.15 -5.86 3.07
C ARG A 113 -9.33 -4.93 2.20
N HIS A 114 -8.03 -4.89 2.41
CA HIS A 114 -7.10 -4.15 1.57
C HIS A 114 -6.24 -5.12 0.76
N LEU A 115 -5.68 -4.69 -0.36
CA LEU A 115 -4.85 -5.57 -1.20
C LEU A 115 -3.59 -6.02 -0.47
N PHE A 116 -2.94 -5.10 0.25
CA PHE A 116 -1.71 -5.35 1.01
C PHE A 116 -1.83 -4.76 2.42
N GLY A 117 -1.16 -5.40 3.39
CA GLY A 117 -1.03 -4.89 4.75
C GLY A 117 -0.34 -5.93 5.65
N THR A 118 -0.44 -5.72 6.96
CA THR A 118 0.19 -6.63 7.94
C THR A 118 -0.85 -7.45 8.71
N ASP A 119 -0.41 -8.44 9.49
CA ASP A 119 -1.29 -9.22 10.36
C ASP A 119 -2.03 -8.37 11.42
N CYS A 120 -1.62 -7.11 11.62
CA CYS A 120 -2.17 -6.19 12.62
C CYS A 120 -3.02 -5.07 12.00
N GLY A 121 -3.26 -5.10 10.69
CA GLY A 121 -3.69 -3.94 9.90
C GLY A 121 -2.51 -3.41 9.10
#